data_AF-A0A101HQE4-F1
#
_entry.id   AF-A0A101HQE4-F1
#
_cell.length_a   1.000
_cell.length_b   1.000
_cell.length_c   1.000
_cell.angle_alpha   90.00
_cell.angle_beta   90.00
_cell.angle_gamma   90.00
#
_symmetry.space_group_name_H-M   'P 1'
#
loop_
_entity.id
_entity.type
_entity.pdbx_description
1 polymer ?
#
loop_
_entity_poly.entity_id
_entity_poly.type
_entity_poly.pdbx_seq_one_letter_code
_entity_poly.pdbx_strand_id
1 'polypeptide(L)'
;RRLNDLNFVLKIGRVLKKGGFFQLYSDSKEFISEMSSSVDLTGLFDSVTVEINPTAGVGTRYERKWLAMQREIFRLICRRNSKAVNCEEDVVNLSHLWVKNIDKSQLNRVAGRSFSSDEMFVKFMGVYRKLDNEVFLIETLSVDRGYSQRFYISLSKREEVWLIQLDSQAKPFRTRAVKFAFRMLSRILGDESRA
;
A
#
# COMPACT_ATOMS: atom_id res chain seq x y z
N ARG A 1 -13.71 14.88 6.01
CA ARG A 1 -12.55 15.25 5.16
C ARG A 1 -12.89 14.93 3.72
N ARG A 2 -12.74 15.87 2.79
CA ARG A 2 -13.04 15.67 1.36
C ARG A 2 -11.78 15.15 0.62
N LEU A 3 -11.97 14.45 -0.50
CA LEU A 3 -10.89 13.87 -1.33
C LEU A 3 -10.50 14.82 -2.47
N ASN A 4 -10.05 16.02 -2.12
CA ASN A 4 -9.65 17.06 -3.06
C ASN A 4 -8.42 17.84 -2.58
N ASP A 5 -7.61 17.23 -1.70
CA ASP A 5 -6.36 17.81 -1.25
C ASP A 5 -5.20 17.48 -2.20
N LEU A 6 -4.14 18.27 -2.14
CA LEU A 6 -2.94 18.12 -2.96
C LEU A 6 -2.34 16.70 -2.86
N ASN A 7 -2.35 16.11 -1.65
CA ASN A 7 -1.82 14.78 -1.41
C ASN A 7 -2.59 13.70 -2.17
N PHE A 8 -3.92 13.81 -2.23
CA PHE A 8 -4.75 12.91 -3.01
C PHE A 8 -4.45 13.02 -4.50
N VAL A 9 -4.31 14.23 -5.03
CA VAL A 9 -3.99 14.43 -6.46
C VAL A 9 -2.59 13.93 -6.82
N LEU A 10 -1.61 14.12 -5.95
CA LEU A 10 -0.27 13.53 -6.10
C LEU A 10 -0.33 12.00 -6.18
N LYS A 11 -1.17 11.35 -5.37
CA LYS A 11 -1.38 9.89 -5.45
C LYS A 11 -1.98 9.47 -6.79
N ILE A 12 -2.96 10.21 -7.31
CA ILE A 12 -3.53 9.97 -8.65
C ILE A 12 -2.44 10.08 -9.72
N GLY A 13 -1.63 11.14 -9.67
CA GLY A 13 -0.53 11.36 -10.62
C GLY A 13 0.56 10.29 -10.56
N ARG A 14 0.74 9.62 -9.42
CA ARG A 14 1.68 8.50 -9.23
C ARG A 14 1.20 7.19 -9.86
N VAL A 15 -0.10 6.90 -9.79
CA VAL A 15 -0.65 5.61 -10.28
C VAL A 15 -1.05 5.64 -11.76
N LEU A 16 -1.32 6.83 -12.31
CA LEU A 16 -1.67 6.98 -13.72
C LEU A 16 -0.44 6.85 -14.63
N LYS A 17 -0.56 5.99 -15.64
CA LYS A 17 0.40 5.96 -16.76
C LYS A 17 0.45 7.30 -17.48
N LYS A 18 1.59 7.62 -18.10
CA LYS A 18 1.74 8.80 -18.98
C LYS A 18 0.64 8.82 -20.04
N GLY A 19 -0.01 9.97 -20.23
CA GLY A 19 -1.13 10.14 -21.15
C GLY A 19 -2.44 9.48 -20.70
N GLY A 20 -2.50 8.83 -19.53
CA GLY A 20 -3.75 8.45 -18.88
C GLY A 20 -4.54 9.69 -18.43
N PHE A 21 -5.82 9.55 -18.13
CA PHE A 21 -6.65 10.68 -17.71
C PHE A 21 -7.32 10.40 -16.37
N PHE A 22 -7.61 11.47 -15.64
CA PHE A 22 -8.44 11.47 -14.45
C PHE A 22 -9.72 12.26 -14.77
N GLN A 23 -10.86 11.72 -14.38
CA GLN A 23 -12.16 12.36 -14.53
C GLN A 23 -12.95 12.32 -13.23
N LEU A 24 -13.64 13.41 -12.92
CA LEU A 24 -14.44 13.58 -11.71
C LEU A 24 -15.75 14.28 -12.07
N TYR A 25 -16.86 13.77 -11.51
CA TYR A 25 -18.19 14.38 -11.62
C TYR A 25 -18.67 14.80 -10.22
N SER A 26 -19.25 15.99 -10.08
CA SER A 26 -19.82 16.48 -8.83
C SER A 26 -20.93 17.51 -9.08
N ASP A 27 -21.89 17.62 -8.16
CA ASP A 27 -22.89 18.70 -8.11
C ASP A 27 -22.41 19.92 -7.30
N SER A 28 -21.18 19.90 -6.78
CA SER A 28 -20.59 20.99 -6.00
C SER A 28 -19.52 21.73 -6.79
N LYS A 29 -19.82 22.96 -7.21
CA LYS A 29 -18.88 23.86 -7.88
C LYS A 29 -17.62 24.11 -7.04
N GLU A 30 -17.81 24.34 -5.75
CA GLU A 30 -16.73 24.64 -4.80
C GLU A 30 -15.75 23.46 -4.70
N PHE A 31 -16.27 22.22 -4.59
CA PHE A 31 -15.45 21.02 -4.57
C PHE A 31 -14.63 20.83 -5.85
N ILE A 32 -15.22 21.11 -7.01
CA ILE A 32 -14.53 21.03 -8.31
C ILE A 32 -13.46 22.12 -8.43
N SER A 33 -13.74 23.33 -7.97
CA SER A 33 -12.77 24.42 -7.95
C SER A 33 -11.57 24.07 -7.07
N GLU A 34 -11.81 23.57 -5.85
CA GLU A 34 -10.76 23.12 -4.93
C GLU A 34 -9.92 21.97 -5.52
N MET A 35 -10.58 21.03 -6.21
CA MET A 35 -9.91 19.94 -6.91
C MET A 35 -9.06 20.44 -8.08
N SER A 36 -9.59 21.37 -8.89
CA SER A 36 -8.86 21.98 -10.01
C SER A 36 -7.61 22.69 -9.52
N SER A 37 -7.73 23.53 -8.48
CA SER A 37 -6.58 24.19 -7.86
C SER A 37 -5.54 23.18 -7.37
N SER A 38 -5.98 22.09 -6.74
CA SER A 38 -5.07 21.02 -6.29
C SER A 38 -4.38 20.31 -7.46
N VAL A 39 -5.09 20.08 -8.58
CA VAL A 39 -4.51 19.53 -9.82
C VAL A 39 -3.43 20.46 -10.38
N ASP A 40 -3.73 21.75 -10.50
CA ASP A 40 -2.82 22.75 -11.05
C ASP A 40 -1.53 22.86 -10.21
N LEU A 41 -1.67 22.88 -8.88
CA LEU A 41 -0.55 22.94 -7.94
C LEU A 41 0.43 21.76 -8.06
N THR A 42 -0.04 20.57 -8.48
CA THR A 42 0.89 19.44 -8.68
C THR A 42 1.79 19.62 -9.91
N GLY A 43 1.32 20.34 -10.93
CA GLY A 43 1.98 20.41 -12.24
C GLY A 43 2.18 19.07 -12.93
N LEU A 44 1.46 18.00 -12.53
CA LEU A 44 1.57 16.64 -13.07
C LEU A 44 0.56 16.33 -14.18
N PHE A 45 -0.37 17.25 -14.42
CA PHE A 45 -1.46 17.10 -15.37
C PHE A 45 -1.48 18.27 -16.34
N ASP A 46 -1.87 17.98 -17.58
CA ASP A 46 -2.14 18.95 -18.63
C ASP A 46 -3.64 18.88 -18.98
N SER A 47 -4.10 19.83 -19.81
CA SER A 47 -5.47 19.86 -20.36
C SER A 47 -6.57 19.82 -19.30
N VAL A 48 -6.37 20.51 -18.17
CA VAL A 48 -7.38 20.62 -17.11
C VAL A 48 -8.60 21.35 -17.66
N THR A 49 -9.73 20.64 -17.75
CA THR A 49 -10.97 21.15 -18.31
C THR A 49 -12.09 20.94 -17.30
N VAL A 50 -12.88 21.99 -17.07
CA VAL A 50 -14.10 21.90 -16.28
C VAL A 50 -15.29 22.19 -17.20
N GLU A 51 -16.18 21.22 -17.32
CA GLU A 51 -17.42 21.33 -18.08
C GLU A 51 -18.61 21.42 -17.13
N ILE A 52 -19.60 22.23 -17.52
CA ILE A 52 -20.88 22.37 -16.82
C ILE A 52 -21.93 21.65 -17.65
N ASN A 53 -22.70 20.78 -17.00
CA ASN A 53 -23.73 19.94 -17.60
C ASN A 53 -23.22 19.16 -18.83
N PRO A 54 -22.24 18.26 -18.64
CA PRO A 54 -21.65 17.49 -19.74
C PRO A 54 -22.72 16.71 -20.50
N THR A 55 -22.64 16.73 -21.83
CA THR A 55 -23.61 16.06 -22.72
C THR A 55 -23.60 14.54 -22.56
N ALA A 56 -22.47 13.98 -22.13
CA ALA A 56 -22.31 12.56 -21.82
C ALA A 56 -22.06 12.35 -20.32
N GLY A 57 -23.07 11.76 -19.67
CA GLY A 57 -23.03 11.31 -18.29
C GLY A 57 -22.48 9.88 -18.13
N VAL A 58 -22.25 9.47 -16.89
CA VAL A 58 -21.77 8.11 -16.54
C VAL A 58 -22.95 7.19 -16.15
N GLY A 59 -24.16 7.74 -16.03
CA GLY A 59 -25.37 7.01 -15.66
C GLY A 59 -25.36 6.52 -14.22
N THR A 60 -24.67 7.22 -13.31
CA THR A 60 -24.61 6.77 -11.90
C THR A 60 -25.93 7.02 -11.17
N ARG A 61 -26.15 6.33 -10.04
CA ARG A 61 -27.29 6.61 -9.15
C ARG A 61 -27.32 8.07 -8.68
N TYR A 62 -26.14 8.64 -8.39
CA TYR A 62 -26.01 10.02 -7.92
C TYR A 62 -26.33 11.02 -9.02
N GLU A 63 -25.82 10.78 -10.23
CA GLU A 63 -26.09 11.61 -11.39
C GLU A 63 -27.59 11.68 -11.71
N ARG A 64 -28.28 10.53 -11.74
CA ARG A 64 -29.75 10.51 -11.91
C ARG A 64 -30.47 11.33 -10.82
N LYS A 65 -29.99 11.24 -9.57
CA LYS A 65 -30.55 12.01 -8.45
C LYS A 65 -30.32 13.51 -8.65
N TRP A 66 -29.13 13.93 -9.07
CA TRP A 66 -28.82 15.34 -9.34
C TRP A 66 -29.66 15.91 -10.47
N LEU A 67 -29.81 15.16 -11.57
CA LEU A 67 -30.67 15.54 -12.69
C LEU A 67 -32.14 15.68 -12.28
N ALA A 68 -32.67 14.74 -11.49
CA ALA A 68 -34.03 14.80 -10.96
C ALA A 68 -34.25 16.03 -10.04
N MET A 69 -33.18 16.47 -9.37
CA MET A 69 -33.17 17.69 -8.55
C MET A 69 -32.85 18.95 -9.35
N GLN A 70 -32.71 18.86 -10.68
CA GLN A 70 -32.31 19.97 -11.55
C GLN A 70 -31.02 20.66 -11.11
N ARG A 71 -30.09 19.90 -10.52
CA ARG A 71 -28.77 20.42 -10.13
C ARG A 71 -27.86 20.49 -11.33
N GLU A 72 -27.00 21.51 -11.33
CA GLU A 72 -25.86 21.55 -12.24
C GLU A 72 -24.90 20.41 -11.92
N ILE A 73 -24.35 19.78 -12.97
CA ILE A 73 -23.36 18.72 -12.85
C ILE A 73 -22.07 19.22 -13.47
N PHE A 74 -21.00 19.23 -12.68
CA PHE A 74 -19.69 19.66 -13.10
C PHE A 74 -18.82 18.44 -13.39
N ARG A 75 -18.07 18.50 -14.48
CA ARG A 75 -17.10 17.47 -14.87
C ARG A 75 -15.71 18.08 -14.98
N LEU A 76 -14.78 17.59 -14.16
CA LEU A 76 -13.36 17.89 -14.29
C LEU A 76 -12.67 16.73 -15.02
N ILE A 77 -11.90 17.06 -16.06
CA ILE A 77 -11.03 16.11 -16.77
C ILE A 77 -9.63 16.71 -16.84
N CYS A 78 -8.62 15.89 -16.54
CA CYS A 78 -7.22 16.26 -16.76
C CYS A 78 -6.41 15.06 -17.23
N ARG A 79 -5.29 15.31 -17.94
CA ARG A 79 -4.46 14.27 -18.54
C ARG A 79 -3.08 14.23 -17.91
N ARG A 80 -2.60 13.04 -17.57
CA ARG A 80 -1.28 12.83 -16.97
C ARG A 80 -0.17 13.20 -17.95
N ASN A 81 0.65 14.18 -17.58
CA ASN A 81 1.75 14.65 -18.41
C ASN A 81 2.98 13.74 -18.37
N SER A 82 4.05 14.13 -19.06
CA SER A 82 5.28 13.33 -19.19
C SER A 82 6.24 13.45 -18.01
N LYS A 83 6.02 14.40 -17.08
CA LYS A 83 6.92 14.64 -15.93
C LYS A 83 7.07 13.37 -15.12
N ALA A 84 8.31 13.00 -14.83
CA ALA A 84 8.59 11.87 -13.95
C ALA A 84 8.07 12.17 -12.54
N VAL A 85 7.45 11.19 -11.92
CA VAL A 85 7.08 11.24 -10.50
C VAL A 85 7.75 10.06 -9.86
N ASN A 86 8.54 10.32 -8.83
CA ASN A 86 9.04 9.24 -7.99
C ASN A 86 7.85 8.67 -7.23
N CYS A 87 7.43 7.49 -7.66
CA CYS A 87 6.48 6.68 -6.93
C CYS A 87 7.30 5.88 -5.93
N GLU A 88 7.13 6.16 -4.64
CA GLU A 88 7.50 5.17 -3.65
C GLU A 88 6.55 3.98 -3.87
N GLU A 89 7.09 2.81 -4.17
CA GLU A 89 6.27 1.63 -4.42
C GLU A 89 5.60 1.20 -3.10
N ASP A 90 4.28 1.39 -3.01
CA ASP A 90 3.48 0.88 -1.88
C ASP A 90 3.51 -0.66 -1.82
N VAL A 91 3.78 -1.31 -2.97
CA VAL A 91 4.06 -2.75 -3.09
C VAL A 91 5.50 -2.94 -3.51
N VAL A 92 6.34 -3.39 -2.58
CA VAL A 92 7.75 -3.65 -2.82
C VAL A 92 8.01 -5.07 -3.28
N ASN A 93 9.08 -5.25 -4.05
CA ASN A 93 9.61 -6.59 -4.27
C ASN A 93 10.15 -7.16 -2.94
N LEU A 94 9.65 -8.34 -2.59
CA LEU A 94 10.03 -9.10 -1.40
C LEU A 94 10.57 -10.46 -1.82
N SER A 95 11.88 -10.56 -1.87
CA SER A 95 12.57 -11.83 -2.09
C SER A 95 12.53 -12.68 -0.81
N HIS A 96 12.62 -14.00 -0.98
CA HIS A 96 12.88 -14.89 0.13
C HIS A 96 14.25 -14.57 0.76
N LEU A 97 14.38 -14.75 2.07
CA LEU A 97 15.65 -14.60 2.77
C LEU A 97 16.20 -15.98 3.10
N TRP A 98 17.49 -16.18 2.80
CA TRP A 98 18.24 -17.38 3.15
C TRP A 98 19.19 -17.06 4.29
N VAL A 99 19.07 -17.77 5.41
CA VAL A 99 19.84 -17.53 6.64
C VAL A 99 20.54 -18.82 7.06
N LYS A 100 21.87 -18.80 7.18
CA LYS A 100 22.65 -20.01 7.50
C LYS A 100 22.45 -20.45 8.95
N ASN A 101 22.69 -19.54 9.89
CA ASN A 101 22.64 -19.82 11.31
C ASN A 101 21.45 -19.08 11.93
N ILE A 102 20.50 -19.83 12.48
CA ILE A 102 19.48 -19.28 13.36
C ILE A 102 19.65 -19.82 14.76
N ASP A 103 19.55 -18.94 15.76
CA ASP A 103 19.43 -19.35 17.15
C ASP A 103 17.97 -19.76 17.41
N LYS A 104 17.71 -21.08 17.38
CA LYS A 104 16.38 -21.64 17.65
C LYS A 104 15.84 -21.26 19.03
N SER A 105 16.70 -20.95 20.00
CA SER A 105 16.25 -20.53 21.33
C SER A 105 15.53 -19.17 21.29
N GLN A 106 15.83 -18.33 20.29
CA GLN A 106 15.15 -17.05 20.08
C GLN A 106 13.74 -17.20 19.51
N LEU A 107 13.38 -18.34 18.92
CA LEU A 107 12.04 -18.54 18.35
C LEU A 107 10.94 -18.35 19.40
N ASN A 108 11.17 -18.82 20.62
CA ASN A 108 10.23 -18.64 21.73
C ASN A 108 10.10 -17.17 22.16
N ARG A 109 11.08 -16.34 21.83
CA ARG A 109 11.13 -14.90 22.13
C ARG A 109 10.60 -14.02 21.00
N VAL A 110 10.31 -14.60 19.83
CA VAL A 110 9.73 -13.85 18.70
C VAL A 110 8.29 -13.43 19.04
N ALA A 111 7.50 -14.33 19.62
CA ALA A 111 6.11 -14.05 19.97
C ALA A 111 6.00 -12.86 20.95
N GLY A 112 5.09 -11.94 20.67
CA GLY A 112 4.86 -10.74 21.45
C GLY A 112 5.78 -9.56 21.09
N ARG A 113 6.89 -9.78 20.37
CA ARG A 113 7.79 -8.68 19.98
C ARG A 113 7.13 -7.76 18.94
N SER A 114 7.41 -6.48 19.07
CA SER A 114 6.95 -5.45 18.15
C SER A 114 8.04 -4.43 17.86
N PHE A 115 7.99 -3.87 16.66
CA PHE A 115 8.97 -2.92 16.14
C PHE A 115 8.24 -1.81 15.39
N SER A 116 8.73 -0.59 15.52
CA SER A 116 8.26 0.57 14.78
C SER A 116 9.45 1.26 14.10
N SER A 117 9.22 1.80 12.91
CA SER A 117 10.16 2.66 12.19
C SER A 117 9.35 3.53 11.23
N ASP A 118 9.50 4.85 11.32
CA ASP A 118 8.72 5.81 10.54
C ASP A 118 7.20 5.55 10.64
N GLU A 119 6.52 5.38 9.51
CA GLU A 119 5.08 5.07 9.39
C GLU A 119 4.78 3.56 9.39
N MET A 120 5.77 2.71 9.75
CA MET A 120 5.64 1.26 9.77
C MET A 120 5.61 0.72 11.20
N PHE A 121 4.73 -0.24 11.44
CA PHE A 121 4.67 -1.02 12.67
C PHE A 121 4.56 -2.50 12.34
N VAL A 122 5.27 -3.33 13.09
CA VAL A 122 5.21 -4.80 12.99
C VAL A 122 5.08 -5.39 14.37
N LYS A 123 4.22 -6.40 14.52
CA LYS A 123 4.12 -7.23 15.72
C LYS A 123 4.09 -8.70 15.33
N PHE A 124 4.98 -9.48 15.92
CA PHE A 124 4.94 -10.94 15.83
C PHE A 124 4.01 -11.44 16.93
N MET A 125 2.85 -11.98 16.54
CA MET A 125 1.78 -12.35 17.47
C MET A 125 2.02 -13.73 18.08
N GLY A 126 2.49 -14.68 17.29
CA GLY A 126 2.70 -16.06 17.73
C GLY A 126 3.66 -16.82 16.84
N VAL A 127 4.21 -17.91 17.37
CA VAL A 127 5.05 -18.86 16.65
C VAL A 127 4.43 -20.25 16.77
N TYR A 128 4.18 -20.87 15.64
CA TYR A 128 3.62 -22.22 15.53
C TYR A 128 4.64 -23.12 14.88
N ARG A 129 4.73 -24.37 15.33
CA ARG A 129 5.65 -25.37 14.77
C ARG A 129 4.85 -26.49 14.13
N LYS A 130 5.27 -26.91 12.93
CA LYS A 130 4.75 -28.15 12.32
C LYS A 130 5.27 -29.35 13.11
N LEU A 131 4.41 -30.31 13.41
CA LEU A 131 4.77 -31.47 14.23
C LEU A 131 5.83 -32.36 13.57
N ASP A 132 5.72 -32.59 12.26
CA ASP A 132 6.53 -33.61 11.56
C ASP A 132 7.90 -33.11 11.10
N ASN A 133 8.05 -31.81 10.83
CA ASN A 133 9.25 -31.25 10.20
C ASN A 133 9.70 -29.97 10.91
N GLU A 134 10.96 -29.55 10.67
CA GLU A 134 11.48 -28.25 11.13
C GLU A 134 10.95 -27.07 10.31
N VAL A 135 9.65 -26.83 10.45
CA VAL A 135 8.94 -25.70 9.85
C VAL A 135 8.20 -24.94 10.94
N PHE A 136 8.37 -23.62 10.93
CA PHE A 136 7.69 -22.69 11.82
C PHE A 136 6.85 -21.71 11.01
N LEU A 137 5.70 -21.33 11.57
CA LEU A 137 4.86 -20.24 11.09
C LEU A 137 4.85 -19.14 12.13
N ILE A 138 5.17 -17.92 11.70
CA ILE A 138 5.17 -16.75 12.56
C ILE A 138 3.98 -15.88 12.17
N GLU A 139 2.96 -15.82 13.03
CA GLU A 139 1.83 -14.91 12.84
C GLU A 139 2.32 -13.48 13.01
N THR A 140 2.07 -12.64 12.01
CA THR A 140 2.59 -11.29 11.94
C THR A 140 1.48 -10.31 11.61
N LEU A 141 1.38 -9.24 12.39
CA LEU A 141 0.60 -8.05 12.10
C LEU A 141 1.56 -6.97 11.59
N SER A 142 1.23 -6.32 10.48
CA SER A 142 1.93 -5.13 10.01
C SER A 142 0.97 -3.98 9.79
N VAL A 143 1.42 -2.76 10.04
CA VAL A 143 0.74 -1.50 9.70
C VAL A 143 1.68 -0.64 8.87
N ASP A 144 1.17 -0.09 7.77
CA ASP A 144 1.87 0.84 6.88
C ASP A 144 0.91 1.98 6.55
N ARG A 145 1.20 3.22 7.00
CA ARG A 145 0.35 4.41 6.70
C ARG A 145 -1.13 4.22 7.05
N GLY A 146 -1.42 3.50 8.13
CA GLY A 146 -2.78 3.18 8.60
C GLY A 146 -3.44 1.98 7.92
N TYR A 147 -2.82 1.37 6.90
CA TYR A 147 -3.25 0.09 6.36
C TYR A 147 -2.70 -1.06 7.22
N SER A 148 -3.59 -1.83 7.85
CA SER A 148 -3.21 -2.99 8.66
C SER A 148 -3.48 -4.30 7.92
N GLN A 149 -2.58 -5.27 8.05
CA GLN A 149 -2.78 -6.62 7.52
C GLN A 149 -2.13 -7.67 8.43
N ARG A 150 -2.74 -8.85 8.46
CA ARG A 150 -2.20 -10.04 9.13
C ARG A 150 -1.77 -11.06 8.09
N PHE A 151 -0.65 -11.71 8.35
CA PHE A 151 -0.10 -12.75 7.49
C PHE A 151 0.83 -13.67 8.27
N TYR A 152 1.22 -14.77 7.64
CA TYR A 152 2.21 -15.69 8.20
C TYR A 152 3.52 -15.59 7.45
N ILE A 153 4.62 -15.63 8.21
CA ILE A 153 5.96 -15.86 7.67
C ILE A 153 6.30 -17.32 7.94
N SER A 154 6.70 -18.04 6.90
CA SER A 154 7.20 -19.42 7.01
C SER A 154 8.72 -19.41 7.16
N LEU A 155 9.20 -20.12 8.17
CA LEU A 155 10.60 -20.41 8.41
C LEU A 155 10.80 -21.93 8.29
N SER A 156 11.54 -22.38 7.28
CA SER A 156 11.77 -23.82 7.03
C SER A 156 13.25 -24.13 6.88
N LYS A 157 13.72 -25.21 7.50
CA LYS A 157 15.08 -25.71 7.27
C LYS A 157 15.20 -26.38 5.90
N ARG A 158 16.28 -26.08 5.18
CA ARG A 158 16.68 -26.61 3.88
C ARG A 158 18.17 -26.95 3.93
N GLU A 159 18.51 -28.22 4.08
CA GLU A 159 19.90 -28.66 4.26
C GLU A 159 20.59 -27.86 5.39
N GLU A 160 21.63 -27.09 5.07
CA GLU A 160 22.41 -26.26 6.00
C GLU A 160 21.92 -24.80 6.09
N VAL A 161 20.78 -24.47 5.48
CA VAL A 161 20.23 -23.10 5.48
C VAL A 161 18.76 -23.06 5.89
N TRP A 162 18.33 -21.90 6.36
CA TRP A 162 16.95 -21.60 6.70
C TRP A 162 16.36 -20.65 5.66
N LEU A 163 15.16 -20.99 5.21
CA LEU A 163 14.38 -20.19 4.28
C LEU A 163 13.31 -19.43 5.06
N ILE A 164 13.36 -18.11 5.00
CA ILE A 164 12.30 -17.21 5.46
C ILE A 164 11.53 -16.70 4.24
N GLN A 165 10.24 -17.01 4.17
CA GLN A 165 9.37 -16.62 3.07
C GLN A 165 7.95 -16.31 3.55
N LEU A 166 7.15 -15.67 2.70
CA LEU A 166 5.73 -15.50 3.01
C LEU A 166 5.04 -16.85 2.91
N ASP A 167 4.10 -17.09 3.81
CA ASP A 167 3.22 -18.23 3.63
C ASP A 167 2.37 -18.07 2.35
N SER A 168 2.27 -19.18 1.60
CA SER A 168 1.63 -19.21 0.29
C SER A 168 0.12 -18.98 0.32
N GLN A 169 -0.53 -19.19 1.47
CA GLN A 169 -1.99 -19.11 1.60
C GLN A 169 -2.45 -17.68 1.94
N ALA A 170 -1.68 -16.96 2.76
CA ALA A 170 -2.09 -15.64 3.27
C ALA A 170 -2.00 -14.50 2.24
N LYS A 171 -1.17 -14.64 1.19
CA LYS A 171 -0.94 -13.66 0.09
C LYS A 171 -1.10 -12.17 0.50
N PRO A 172 -0.32 -11.68 1.49
CA PRO A 172 -0.40 -10.27 1.88
C PRO A 172 0.04 -9.33 0.76
N PHE A 173 -0.44 -8.09 0.80
CA PHE A 173 0.15 -7.02 0.01
C PHE A 173 1.58 -6.81 0.51
N ARG A 174 2.56 -6.91 -0.40
CA ARG A 174 3.98 -6.80 -0.06
C ARG A 174 4.36 -5.35 0.22
N THR A 175 3.89 -4.77 1.32
CA THR A 175 4.18 -3.38 1.69
C THR A 175 5.57 -3.23 2.29
N ARG A 176 6.01 -1.99 2.51
CA ARG A 176 7.29 -1.73 3.19
C ARG A 176 7.30 -2.33 4.60
N ALA A 177 6.18 -2.26 5.32
CA ALA A 177 6.03 -2.89 6.63
C ALA A 177 6.20 -4.43 6.59
N VAL A 178 5.75 -5.11 5.52
CA VAL A 178 5.99 -6.56 5.34
C VAL A 178 7.49 -6.83 5.13
N LYS A 179 8.16 -6.04 4.28
CA LYS A 179 9.62 -6.15 4.09
C LYS A 179 10.39 -5.82 5.37
N PHE A 180 9.89 -4.88 6.18
CA PHE A 180 10.45 -4.55 7.48
C PHE A 180 10.31 -5.73 8.46
N ALA A 181 9.16 -6.40 8.48
CA ALA A 181 8.95 -7.61 9.29
C ALA A 181 9.99 -8.69 9.00
N PHE A 182 10.32 -8.93 7.73
CA PHE A 182 11.34 -9.91 7.33
C PHE A 182 12.72 -9.56 7.88
N ARG A 183 13.12 -8.29 7.79
CA ARG A 183 14.41 -7.82 8.34
C ARG A 183 14.44 -7.97 9.87
N MET A 184 13.36 -7.59 10.55
CA MET A 184 13.29 -7.72 12.00
C MET A 184 13.30 -9.17 12.46
N LEU A 185 12.57 -10.06 11.77
CA LEU A 185 12.60 -11.49 12.08
C LEU A 185 14.00 -12.06 11.87
N SER A 186 14.65 -11.75 10.73
CA SER A 186 16.01 -12.18 10.46
C SER A 186 17.00 -11.67 11.51
N ARG A 187 16.82 -10.44 12.01
CA ARG A 187 17.67 -9.88 13.07
C ARG A 187 17.45 -10.56 14.42
N ILE A 188 16.23 -10.93 14.75
CA ILE A 188 15.94 -11.66 16.00
C ILE A 188 16.54 -13.07 15.96
N LEU A 189 16.45 -13.73 14.82
CA LEU A 189 16.86 -15.13 14.65
C LEU A 189 18.35 -15.27 14.34
N GLY A 190 18.96 -14.26 13.72
CA GLY A 190 20.37 -14.26 13.39
C GLY A 190 21.24 -14.15 14.64
N ASP A 191 22.32 -14.94 14.64
CA ASP A 191 23.43 -14.76 15.57
C ASP A 191 24.13 -13.43 15.20
N GLU A 192 24.25 -12.47 16.12
CA GLU A 192 24.96 -11.19 15.91
C GLU A 192 26.49 -11.40 15.81
N SER A 193 26.91 -12.32 14.96
CA SER A 193 28.29 -12.62 14.63
C SER A 193 28.52 -12.58 13.11
N ARG A 194 28.26 -11.40 12.52
CA ARG A 194 29.23 -10.63 11.70
C ARG A 194 28.55 -9.43 11.00
N ALA A 195 29.11 -8.26 11.32
CA ALA A 195 29.28 -7.01 10.56
C ALA A 195 28.48 -6.80 9.27
#